data_AF-A0A6V8L446-F1
#
_entry.id   AF-A0A6V8L446-F1
#
_cell.length_a   1.000
_cell.length_b   1.000
_cell.length_c   1.000
_cell.angle_alpha   90.00
_cell.angle_beta   90.00
_cell.angle_gamma   90.00
#
_symmetry.space_group_name_H-M   'P 1'
#
loop_
_entity.id
_entity.type
_entity.pdbx_description
1 polymer ?
#
loop_
_entity_poly.entity_id
_entity_poly.type
_entity_poly.pdbx_seq_one_letter_code
_entity_poly.pdbx_strand_id
1 'polypeptide(L)' 'MTSGAEPLNDPQRIARRRESLDEQARRRGIRPIKDVSEMARDDVFESDEELDAFIAFVYAERQANLT' A
#
# COMPACT_ATOMS: atom_id res chain seq x y z
N MET A 1 4.54 -54.80 6.28
CA MET A 1 3.58 -53.91 6.97
C MET A 1 4.26 -52.57 7.19
N THR A 2 4.04 -51.58 6.33
CA THR A 2 4.63 -50.23 6.49
C THR A 2 3.57 -49.35 7.14
N SER A 3 3.62 -49.27 8.47
CA SER A 3 2.71 -48.46 9.27
C SER A 3 2.95 -46.97 9.04
N GLY A 4 1.86 -46.20 8.98
CA GLY A 4 1.85 -44.81 9.42
C GLY A 4 1.90 -43.76 8.33
N ALA A 5 0.76 -43.46 7.72
CA ALA A 5 0.50 -42.14 7.18
C ALA A 5 0.40 -41.15 8.35
N GLU A 6 1.44 -40.34 8.56
CA GLU A 6 1.33 -39.11 9.34
C GLU A 6 1.41 -37.93 8.37
N PRO A 7 0.37 -37.09 8.25
CA PRO A 7 0.52 -35.77 7.64
C PRO A 7 1.15 -34.86 8.70
N LEU A 8 2.38 -35.21 9.12
CA LEU A 8 3.10 -34.39 10.07
C LEU A 8 3.65 -33.19 9.31
N ASN A 9 2.84 -32.13 9.34
CA ASN A 9 3.38 -30.79 9.49
C ASN A 9 4.36 -30.39 8.38
N ASP A 10 3.88 -30.31 7.13
CA ASP A 10 4.67 -29.73 6.05
C ASP A 10 5.05 -28.28 6.41
N PRO A 11 6.32 -28.01 6.78
CA PRO A 11 6.75 -26.68 7.19
C PRO A 11 6.61 -25.68 6.04
N GLN A 12 6.53 -26.18 4.79
CA GLN A 12 6.37 -25.35 3.60
C GLN A 12 4.98 -24.69 3.52
N ARG A 13 3.95 -25.26 4.17
CA ARG A 13 2.63 -24.61 4.29
C ARG A 13 2.63 -23.45 5.30
N ILE A 14 3.42 -23.55 6.36
CA ILE A 14 3.65 -22.44 7.32
C ILE A 14 4.54 -21.36 6.67
N ALA A 15 5.39 -21.75 5.73
CA ALA A 15 6.31 -20.87 4.99
C ALA A 15 5.63 -19.91 3.99
N ARG A 16 4.32 -20.00 3.75
CA ARG A 16 3.56 -18.88 3.17
C ARG A 16 3.06 -17.93 4.25
N ARG A 17 3.90 -17.64 5.25
CA ARG A 17 3.64 -16.58 6.21
C ARG A 17 3.60 -15.29 5.39
N ARG A 18 2.42 -14.70 5.21
CA ARG A 18 2.30 -13.35 4.64
C ARG A 18 3.13 -12.46 5.56
N GLU A 19 4.23 -11.94 5.03
CA GLU A 19 5.08 -10.99 5.76
C GLU A 19 4.21 -9.87 6.32
N SER A 20 4.50 -9.44 7.55
CA SER A 20 3.81 -8.27 8.11
C SER A 20 4.12 -7.03 7.25
N LEU A 21 3.26 -6.01 7.30
CA LEU A 21 3.50 -4.77 6.55
C LEU A 21 4.85 -4.14 6.93
N ASP A 22 5.25 -4.23 8.20
CA ASP A 22 6.54 -3.75 8.69
C ASP A 22 7.71 -4.54 8.10
N GLU A 23 7.60 -5.86 8.00
CA GLU A 23 8.60 -6.71 7.34
C GLU A 23 8.73 -6.38 5.85
N GLN A 24 7.59 -6.19 5.17
CA GLN A 24 7.56 -5.81 3.77
C GLN A 24 8.20 -4.43 3.53
N ALA A 25 7.89 -3.44 4.39
CA ALA A 25 8.43 -2.08 4.31
C ALA A 25 9.95 -2.08 4.52
N ARG A 26 10.44 -2.77 5.57
CA ARG A 26 11.88 -2.91 5.84
C ARG A 26 12.62 -3.53 4.67
N ARG A 27 12.09 -4.61 4.09
CA ARG A 27 12.71 -5.28 2.94
C ARG A 27 12.83 -4.38 1.71
N ARG A 28 11.83 -3.52 1.49
CA ARG A 28 11.81 -2.58 0.35
C ARG A 28 12.56 -1.27 0.64
N GLY A 29 13.11 -1.09 1.84
CA GLY A 29 13.72 0.17 2.26
C GLY A 29 12.72 1.32 2.35
N ILE A 30 11.43 1.03 2.42
CA ILE A 30 10.36 2.04 2.49
C ILE A 30 10.10 2.32 3.96
N ARG A 31 10.02 3.60 4.32
CA ARG A 31 9.58 4.03 5.64
C ARG A 31 8.08 4.36 5.60
N PRO A 32 7.29 3.88 6.58
CA PRO A 32 5.92 4.35 6.76
C PRO A 32 5.89 5.87 6.95
N ILE A 33 4.91 6.52 6.31
CA ILE A 33 4.61 7.93 6.50
C ILE A 33 4.02 8.10 7.89
N LYS A 34 4.61 8.98 8.71
CA LYS A 34 4.16 9.22 10.09
C LYS A 34 3.15 10.36 10.19
N ASP A 35 3.24 11.31 9.27
CA ASP A 35 2.43 12.52 9.24
C ASP A 35 2.19 12.96 7.79
N VAL A 36 1.07 13.62 7.53
CA VAL A 36 0.71 14.10 6.19
C VAL A 36 1.74 15.10 5.65
N SER A 37 2.40 15.87 6.51
CA SER A 37 3.47 16.79 6.11
C SER A 37 4.67 16.09 5.46
N GLU A 38 4.94 14.81 5.77
CA GLU A 38 6.00 14.04 5.11
C GLU A 38 5.68 13.73 3.63
N MET A 39 4.41 13.91 3.22
CA MET A 39 3.98 13.75 1.82
C MET A 39 4.08 15.06 1.03
N ALA A 40 4.34 16.19 1.69
CA ALA A 40 4.53 17.45 1.01
C ALA A 40 5.71 17.34 0.05
N ARG A 41 5.49 17.80 -1.18
CA ARG A 41 6.53 17.91 -2.20
C ARG A 41 6.44 19.31 -2.78
N ASP A 42 7.60 19.96 -2.80
CA ASP A 42 7.74 21.23 -3.47
C ASP A 42 7.62 21.01 -4.99
N ASP A 43 7.15 22.05 -5.69
CA ASP A 43 7.06 22.08 -7.15
C ASP A 43 6.26 20.92 -7.78
N VAL A 44 5.26 20.39 -7.07
CA VAL A 44 4.31 19.40 -7.64
C VAL A 44 3.43 20.03 -8.71
N PHE A 45 3.07 21.29 -8.49
CA PHE A 45 2.30 22.11 -9.42
C PHE A 45 3.17 23.28 -9.85
N GLU A 46 3.10 23.61 -11.13
CA GLU A 46 3.85 24.72 -11.73
C GLU A 46 3.26 26.08 -11.35
N SER A 47 1.98 26.12 -10.97
CA SER A 47 1.31 27.32 -10.48
C SER A 47 0.09 27.02 -9.60
N ASP A 48 -0.39 28.05 -8.89
CA ASP A 48 -1.62 27.96 -8.09
C ASP A 48 -2.86 27.70 -8.98
N GLU A 49 -2.89 28.24 -10.20
CA GLU A 49 -3.97 27.98 -11.16
C GLU A 49 -4.04 26.51 -11.58
N GLU A 50 -2.90 25.82 -11.69
CA GLU A 50 -2.87 24.38 -11.97
C GLU A 50 -3.43 23.58 -10.79
N LEU A 51 -3.06 23.94 -9.56
CA LEU A 51 -3.59 23.35 -8.35
C LEU A 51 -5.13 23.50 -8.27
N ASP A 52 -5.64 24.70 -8.54
CA ASP A 52 -7.08 24.98 -8.55
C ASP A 52 -7.81 24.15 -9.61
N ALA A 53 -7.24 24.04 -10.82
CA ALA A 53 -7.80 23.22 -11.89
C ALA A 53 -7.83 21.72 -11.50
N PHE A 54 -6.77 21.22 -10.87
CA PHE A 54 -6.72 19.85 -10.37
C PHE A 54 -7.79 19.59 -9.30
N ILE A 55 -7.94 20.48 -8.34
CA ILE A 55 -8.96 20.37 -7.29
C ILE A 55 -10.36 20.34 -7.91
N ALA A 56 -10.66 21.26 -8.83
CA ALA A 56 -11.95 21.31 -9.51
C ALA A 56 -12.26 20.00 -10.27
N PHE A 57 -11.27 19.47 -10.97
CA PHE A 57 -11.39 18.18 -11.69
C PHE A 57 -11.70 17.02 -10.73
N VAL A 58 -10.95 16.88 -9.64
CA VAL A 58 -11.16 15.79 -8.66
C VAL A 58 -12.54 15.88 -8.01
N TYR A 59 -13.01 17.09 -7.69
CA TYR A 59 -14.37 17.28 -7.16
C TYR A 59 -15.44 16.86 -8.18
N ALA A 60 -15.29 17.23 -9.45
CA ALA A 60 -16.22 16.85 -10.51
C ALA A 60 -16.27 15.33 -10.70
N GLU A 61 -15.11 14.66 -10.78
CA GLU A 61 -15.01 13.20 -10.92
C GLU A 61 -15.64 12.47 -9.73
N ARG A 62 -15.40 12.96 -8.50
CA ARG A 62 -15.99 12.35 -7.30
C ARG A 62 -17.51 12.47 -7.33
N GLN A 63 -18.04 13.62 -7.74
CA GLN A 63 -19.47 13.84 -7.82
C GLN A 63 -20.13 13.01 -8.94
N ALA A 64 -19.46 12.85 -10.08
CA ALA A 64 -19.94 12.02 -11.19
C ALA A 64 -20.00 10.53 -10.84
N ASN A 65 -19.14 10.06 -9.93
CA ASN A 65 -19.16 8.68 -9.45
C ASN A 65 -20.16 8.43 -8.29
N LEU A 66 -20.89 9.45 -7.85
CA LEU A 66 -21.91 9.37 -6.80
C LEU A 66 -23.35 9.29 -7.35
N THR A 67 -23.50 9.24 -8.68
CA THR A 67 -24.78 9.12 -9.40
C THR A 67 -24.90 7.77 -10.08
#